data_AF-A0A919TJR4-F1
#
_entry.id   AF-A0A919TJR4-F1
#
_cell.length_a   1.000
_cell.length_b   1.000
_cell.length_c   1.000
_cell.angle_alpha   90.00
_cell.angle_beta   90.00
_cell.angle_gamma   90.00
#
_symmetry.space_group_name_H-M   'P 1'
#
loop_
_entity.id
_entity.type
_entity.pdbx_description
1 polymer ?
#
loop_
_entity_poly.entity_id
_entity_poly.type
_entity_poly.pdbx_seq_one_letter_code
_entity_poly.pdbx_strand_id
1 'polypeptide(L)'
;MSTLTPRVVIVSRRSELDELLARHGTRGAAAYFLKQRGRDLDEVTERHEALRRALTEVGGAVPADWRRGQVERTDLPRFLFAPEDHVIAVGPDGLVANVAKYLDGQPVIGVNPEPGRNPGVLVRHRADEVGRLLRGRIRTEQLTMVTARLDDGQELSGLNEIYVGHAGHQSARYVLTTADGHRERQSSSGLIVGTGTGATGWCASIARGRAGAPGLPAPGDRALCWFVREAWPSPATGVRHVDGLLAAGQGLELTSESERLVVFADGLEPDALELSWGQRVRIAVSDRRLSLA
;
A
#
# COMPACT_ATOMS: atom_id res chain seq x y z
N MET A 1 -1.45 21.60 -22.70
CA MET A 1 -0.58 20.41 -22.63
C MET A 1 0.77 20.89 -22.18
N SER A 2 1.35 20.26 -21.15
CA SER A 2 2.65 20.68 -20.59
C SER A 2 3.71 20.71 -21.69
N THR A 3 4.46 21.81 -21.78
CA THR A 3 5.57 22.01 -22.72
C THR A 3 6.86 21.35 -22.23
N LEU A 4 6.83 20.69 -21.07
CA LEU A 4 7.99 20.04 -20.48
C LEU A 4 8.13 18.63 -21.04
N THR A 5 9.35 18.29 -21.43
CA THR A 5 9.76 16.94 -21.75
C THR A 5 9.37 15.98 -20.61
N PRO A 6 8.67 14.87 -20.89
CA PRO A 6 8.28 13.91 -19.86
C PRO A 6 9.48 13.39 -19.06
N ARG A 7 9.24 13.04 -17.80
CA ARG A 7 10.21 12.38 -16.93
C ARG A 7 9.70 10.98 -16.59
N VAL A 8 10.55 9.97 -16.74
CA VAL A 8 10.30 8.64 -16.19
C VAL A 8 10.97 8.54 -14.83
N VAL A 9 10.22 8.11 -13.82
CA VAL A 9 10.72 7.81 -12.48
C VAL A 9 10.63 6.31 -12.26
N ILE A 10 11.79 5.65 -12.19
CA ILE A 10 11.88 4.21 -11.92
C ILE A 10 11.96 4.02 -10.41
N VAL A 11 10.98 3.34 -9.84
CA VAL A 11 10.93 2.98 -8.43
C VAL A 11 11.30 1.51 -8.26
N SER A 12 12.16 1.22 -7.29
CA SER A 12 12.50 -0.15 -6.90
C SER A 12 12.62 -0.29 -5.39
N ARG A 13 12.84 -1.51 -4.90
CA ARG A 13 13.28 -1.77 -3.54
C ARG A 13 14.59 -2.55 -3.57
N ARG A 14 15.34 -2.48 -2.47
CA ARG A 14 16.46 -3.39 -2.22
C ARG A 14 16.01 -4.84 -2.33
N SER A 15 16.85 -5.68 -2.92
CA SER A 15 16.60 -7.12 -2.96
C SER A 15 16.89 -7.75 -1.59
N GLU A 16 16.41 -8.98 -1.38
CA GLU A 16 16.76 -9.75 -0.18
C GLU A 16 18.28 -9.96 -0.03
N LEU A 17 19.00 -10.08 -1.15
CA LEU A 17 20.46 -10.17 -1.13
C LEU A 17 21.08 -8.86 -0.64
N ASP A 18 20.61 -7.70 -1.11
CA ASP A 18 21.10 -6.39 -0.64
C ASP A 18 20.87 -6.23 0.86
N GLU A 19 19.70 -6.65 1.36
CA GLU A 19 19.36 -6.63 2.79
C GLU A 19 20.26 -7.58 3.61
N LEU A 20 20.54 -8.78 3.11
CA LEU A 20 21.46 -9.73 3.74
C LEU A 20 22.89 -9.18 3.79
N LEU A 21 23.36 -8.57 2.71
CA LEU A 21 24.70 -7.97 2.65
C LEU A 21 24.82 -6.76 3.57
N ALA A 22 23.79 -5.92 3.66
CA ALA A 22 23.77 -4.80 4.60
C ALA A 22 23.88 -5.27 6.06
N ARG A 23 23.29 -6.44 6.40
CA ARG A 23 23.31 -6.99 7.76
C ARG A 23 24.58 -7.78 8.09
N HIS A 24 25.11 -8.54 7.12
CA HIS A 24 26.19 -9.50 7.35
C HIS A 24 27.54 -9.09 6.75
N GLY A 25 27.59 -7.98 6.02
CA GLY A 25 28.80 -7.34 5.48
C GLY A 25 29.38 -8.01 4.23
N THR A 26 29.30 -9.34 4.10
CA THR A 26 29.88 -10.08 2.96
C THR A 26 28.96 -11.21 2.48
N ARG A 27 29.12 -11.62 1.21
CA ARG A 27 28.39 -12.78 0.64
C ARG A 27 28.67 -14.07 1.41
N GLY A 28 29.92 -14.28 1.84
CA GLY A 28 30.31 -15.47 2.61
C GLY A 28 29.61 -15.54 3.98
N ALA A 29 29.53 -14.42 4.70
CA ALA A 29 28.83 -14.34 5.97
C ALA A 29 27.31 -14.55 5.81
N ALA A 30 26.71 -13.97 4.77
CA ALA A 30 25.30 -14.19 4.43
C ALA A 30 25.00 -15.66 4.08
N ALA A 31 25.85 -16.31 3.27
CA ALA A 31 25.72 -17.72 2.94
C ALA A 31 25.80 -18.61 4.18
N TYR A 32 26.76 -18.35 5.07
CA TYR A 32 26.90 -19.09 6.32
C TYR A 32 25.65 -18.95 7.22
N PHE A 33 25.11 -17.73 7.35
CA PHE A 33 23.88 -17.46 8.10
C PHE A 33 22.65 -18.19 7.53
N LEU A 34 22.50 -18.24 6.21
CA LEU A 34 21.41 -18.96 5.55
C LEU A 34 21.55 -20.47 5.72
N LYS A 35 22.77 -21.00 5.57
CA LYS A 35 23.05 -22.43 5.71
C LYS A 35 22.71 -22.95 7.11
N GLN A 36 22.94 -22.16 8.16
CA GLN A 36 22.52 -22.51 9.53
C GLN A 36 21.00 -22.73 9.68
N ARG A 37 20.19 -22.24 8.73
CA ARG A 37 18.73 -22.42 8.67
C ARG A 37 18.28 -23.32 7.52
N GLY A 38 19.20 -24.10 6.93
CA GLY A 38 18.89 -25.00 5.82
C GLY A 38 18.51 -24.28 4.52
N ARG A 39 18.97 -23.04 4.31
CA ARG A 39 18.71 -22.26 3.09
C ARG A 39 19.98 -21.99 2.29
N ASP A 40 19.81 -21.76 1.00
CA ASP A 40 20.89 -21.46 0.05
C ASP A 40 20.92 -19.97 -0.35
N LEU A 41 22.13 -19.44 -0.57
CA LEU A 41 22.35 -18.09 -1.11
C LEU A 41 21.99 -18.00 -2.60
N ASP A 42 22.03 -19.11 -3.33
CA ASP A 42 21.79 -19.12 -4.78
C ASP A 42 20.38 -18.61 -5.12
N GLU A 43 19.36 -19.05 -4.37
CA GLU A 43 17.97 -18.59 -4.56
C GLU A 43 17.86 -17.05 -4.44
N VAL A 44 18.44 -16.46 -3.39
CA VAL A 44 18.38 -14.99 -3.20
C VAL A 44 19.25 -14.23 -4.21
N THR A 45 20.30 -14.88 -4.71
CA THR A 45 21.18 -14.33 -5.75
C THR A 45 20.46 -14.27 -7.09
N GLU A 46 19.80 -15.35 -7.52
CA GLU A 46 19.06 -15.41 -8.79
C GLU A 46 18.00 -14.31 -8.88
N ARG A 47 17.30 -14.05 -7.77
CA ARG A 47 16.26 -13.02 -7.68
C ARG A 47 16.84 -11.61 -7.73
N HIS A 48 17.96 -11.38 -7.05
CA HIS A 48 18.69 -10.11 -7.16
C HIS A 48 19.10 -9.85 -8.61
N GLU A 49 19.63 -10.87 -9.31
CA GLU A 49 19.99 -10.73 -10.72
C GLU A 49 18.77 -10.51 -11.62
N ALA A 50 17.64 -11.16 -11.35
CA ALA A 50 16.39 -10.92 -12.07
C ALA A 50 15.91 -9.46 -11.94
N LEU A 51 15.92 -8.92 -10.71
CA LEU A 51 15.61 -7.51 -10.45
C LEU A 51 16.59 -6.57 -11.16
N ARG A 52 17.90 -6.84 -11.09
CA ARG A 52 18.93 -6.01 -11.76
C ARG A 52 18.80 -6.02 -13.28
N ARG A 53 18.52 -7.18 -13.88
CA ARG A 53 18.23 -7.29 -15.32
C ARG A 53 17.01 -6.46 -15.68
N ALA A 54 15.90 -6.60 -14.96
CA ALA A 54 14.70 -5.83 -15.20
C ALA A 54 14.95 -4.32 -15.08
N LEU A 55 15.67 -3.85 -14.06
CA LEU A 55 16.03 -2.44 -13.89
C LEU A 55 16.91 -1.90 -15.03
N THR A 56 17.86 -2.71 -15.50
CA THR A 56 18.75 -2.36 -16.61
C THR A 56 17.95 -2.20 -17.90
N GLU A 57 17.08 -3.16 -18.17
CA GLU A 57 16.23 -3.21 -19.36
C GLU A 57 15.20 -2.07 -19.38
N VAL A 58 14.47 -1.87 -18.27
CA VAL A 58 13.56 -0.72 -18.09
C VAL A 58 14.31 0.59 -18.25
N GLY A 59 15.50 0.70 -17.67
CA GLY A 59 16.34 1.89 -17.77
C GLY A 59 16.80 2.18 -19.21
N GLY A 60 17.10 1.14 -19.99
CA GLY A 60 17.47 1.25 -21.41
C GLY A 60 16.28 1.49 -22.35
N ALA A 61 15.07 1.20 -21.89
CA ALA A 61 13.84 1.41 -22.66
C ALA A 61 13.31 2.85 -22.64
N VAL A 62 13.81 3.68 -21.71
CA VAL A 62 13.41 5.10 -21.59
C VAL A 62 13.86 5.87 -22.85
N PRO A 63 12.97 6.63 -23.51
CA PRO A 63 13.34 7.44 -24.67
C PRO A 63 14.50 8.41 -24.37
N ALA A 64 15.43 8.56 -25.32
CA ALA A 64 16.66 9.33 -25.11
C ALA A 64 16.42 10.83 -24.90
N ASP A 65 15.30 11.34 -25.42
CA ASP A 65 14.86 12.71 -25.23
C ASP A 65 14.17 12.94 -23.89
N TRP A 66 13.84 11.89 -23.12
CA TRP A 66 13.13 12.00 -21.85
C TRP A 66 14.08 12.11 -20.66
N ARG A 67 13.62 12.81 -19.61
CA ARG A 67 14.33 12.87 -18.33
C ARG A 67 14.16 11.55 -17.58
N ARG A 68 15.18 11.13 -16.81
CA ARG A 68 15.14 9.91 -16.00
C ARG A 68 15.46 10.21 -14.53
N GLY A 69 14.64 9.70 -13.64
CA GLY A 69 14.89 9.62 -12.20
C GLY A 69 14.84 8.17 -11.71
N GLN A 70 15.50 7.89 -10.60
CA GLN A 70 15.39 6.62 -9.89
C GLN A 70 15.23 6.88 -8.39
N VAL A 71 14.42 6.06 -7.73
CA VAL A 71 14.18 6.18 -6.29
C VAL A 71 13.96 4.80 -5.66
N GLU A 72 14.59 4.56 -4.51
CA GLU A 72 14.33 3.36 -3.70
C GLU A 72 13.09 3.56 -2.84
N ARG A 73 12.36 2.48 -2.53
CA ARG A 73 11.15 2.47 -1.68
C ARG A 73 11.33 3.24 -0.37
N THR A 74 12.51 3.15 0.25
CA THR A 74 12.82 3.82 1.52
C THR A 74 12.91 5.33 1.41
N ASP A 75 13.06 5.85 0.19
CA ASP A 75 13.27 7.27 -0.10
C ASP A 75 12.02 7.93 -0.67
N LEU A 76 10.94 7.18 -0.89
CA LEU A 76 9.66 7.71 -1.37
C LEU A 76 9.09 8.85 -0.53
N PRO A 77 9.14 8.83 0.82
CA PRO A 77 8.59 9.94 1.64
C PRO A 77 9.20 11.31 1.37
N ARG A 78 10.43 11.33 0.84
CA ARG A 78 11.20 12.56 0.54
C ARG A 78 11.31 12.84 -0.96
N PHE A 79 10.72 12.00 -1.81
CA PHE A 79 10.82 12.14 -3.25
C PHE A 79 9.67 12.99 -3.80
N LEU A 80 10.00 13.97 -4.63
CA LEU A 80 9.01 14.86 -5.25
C LEU A 80 8.67 14.39 -6.67
N PHE A 81 7.44 13.89 -6.81
CA PHE A 81 6.84 13.57 -8.11
C PHE A 81 6.27 14.83 -8.76
N ALA A 82 6.56 15.02 -10.05
CA ALA A 82 5.96 16.07 -10.86
C ALA A 82 4.67 15.54 -11.53
N PRO A 83 3.72 16.43 -11.87
CA PRO A 83 2.47 16.00 -12.52
C PRO A 83 2.69 15.30 -13.88
N GLU A 84 3.77 15.62 -14.60
CA GLU A 84 4.12 15.00 -15.88
C GLU A 84 4.93 13.70 -15.78
N ASP A 85 5.20 13.22 -14.55
CA ASP A 85 5.97 12.00 -14.35
C ASP A 85 5.23 10.75 -14.83
N HIS A 86 5.99 9.87 -15.46
CA HIS A 86 5.60 8.50 -15.73
C HIS A 86 6.33 7.59 -14.76
N VAL A 87 5.59 6.87 -13.93
CA VAL A 87 6.18 6.10 -12.84
C VAL A 87 6.26 4.63 -13.24
N ILE A 88 7.42 4.02 -13.05
CA ILE A 88 7.63 2.60 -13.34
C ILE A 88 8.07 1.91 -12.04
N ALA A 89 7.19 1.11 -11.46
CA ALA A 89 7.49 0.34 -10.25
C ALA A 89 8.01 -1.04 -10.65
N VAL A 90 9.29 -1.32 -10.40
CA VAL A 90 9.94 -2.60 -10.73
C VAL A 90 10.12 -3.41 -9.44
N GLY A 91 9.33 -4.46 -9.28
CA GLY A 91 9.33 -5.25 -8.05
C GLY A 91 8.03 -6.02 -7.80
N PRO A 92 7.69 -6.32 -6.53
CA PRO A 92 6.45 -7.00 -6.18
C PRO A 92 5.25 -6.04 -6.20
N ASP A 93 4.03 -6.59 -6.18
CA ASP A 93 2.77 -5.83 -6.15
C ASP A 93 2.71 -4.76 -5.05
N GLY A 94 3.21 -5.09 -3.85
CA GLY A 94 3.23 -4.15 -2.72
C GLY A 94 4.05 -2.87 -2.97
N LEU A 95 5.00 -2.89 -3.91
CA LEU A 95 5.74 -1.69 -4.29
C LEU A 95 4.82 -0.67 -4.98
N VAL A 96 3.89 -1.13 -5.84
CA VAL A 96 2.93 -0.25 -6.52
C VAL A 96 2.04 0.46 -5.50
N ALA A 97 1.53 -0.28 -4.50
CA ALA A 97 0.73 0.30 -3.41
C ALA A 97 1.53 1.35 -2.62
N ASN A 98 2.78 1.03 -2.24
CA ASN A 98 3.65 1.96 -1.53
C ASN A 98 3.94 3.25 -2.32
N VAL A 99 4.06 3.16 -3.65
CA VAL A 99 4.27 4.32 -4.52
C VAL A 99 3.01 5.15 -4.67
N ALA A 100 1.85 4.50 -4.82
CA ALA A 100 0.56 5.16 -5.05
C ALA A 100 0.22 6.24 -4.01
N LYS A 101 0.65 6.04 -2.75
CA LYS A 101 0.48 7.02 -1.65
C LYS A 101 0.98 8.43 -1.99
N TYR A 102 2.03 8.52 -2.81
CA TYR A 102 2.73 9.76 -3.16
C TYR A 102 2.33 10.33 -4.52
N LEU A 103 1.40 9.68 -5.22
CA LEU A 103 0.96 10.09 -6.54
C LEU A 103 -0.38 10.82 -6.49
N ASP A 104 -0.60 11.62 -7.51
CA ASP A 104 -1.83 12.34 -7.80
C ASP A 104 -2.06 12.34 -9.32
N GLY A 105 -2.51 11.18 -9.82
CA GLY A 105 -2.91 11.00 -11.20
C GLY A 105 -1.81 10.56 -12.18
N GLN A 106 -0.52 10.57 -11.79
CA GLN A 106 0.57 10.07 -12.65
C GLN A 106 0.29 8.63 -13.11
N PRO A 107 0.52 8.29 -14.40
CA PRO A 107 0.43 6.92 -14.87
C PRO A 107 1.53 6.05 -14.24
N VAL A 108 1.14 4.87 -13.78
CA VAL A 108 2.03 3.88 -13.17
C VAL A 108 2.07 2.62 -14.00
N ILE A 109 3.28 2.18 -14.37
CA ILE A 109 3.54 0.89 -15.01
C ILE A 109 4.16 -0.02 -13.95
N GLY A 110 3.46 -1.08 -13.57
CA GLY A 110 3.99 -2.10 -12.69
C GLY A 110 4.74 -3.18 -13.49
N VAL A 111 6.02 -3.37 -13.21
CA VAL A 111 6.90 -4.34 -13.89
C VAL A 111 7.26 -5.45 -12.93
N ASN A 112 6.98 -6.69 -13.34
CA ASN A 112 7.24 -7.89 -12.55
C ASN A 112 8.58 -8.52 -12.94
N PRO A 113 9.62 -8.44 -12.10
CA PRO A 113 10.91 -9.09 -12.39
C PRO A 113 10.86 -10.61 -12.20
N GLU A 114 9.85 -11.15 -11.51
CA GLU A 114 9.76 -12.55 -11.08
C GLU A 114 8.33 -13.12 -11.29
N PRO A 115 7.85 -13.24 -12.55
CA PRO A 115 6.47 -13.66 -12.84
C PRO A 115 6.11 -15.08 -12.39
N GLY A 116 7.10 -15.95 -12.16
CA GLY A 116 6.87 -17.28 -11.59
C GLY A 116 6.58 -17.27 -10.08
N ARG A 117 6.73 -16.13 -9.40
CA ARG A 117 6.58 -15.99 -7.94
C ARG A 117 5.57 -14.93 -7.54
N ASN A 118 5.62 -13.78 -8.19
CA ASN A 118 4.73 -12.66 -7.86
C ASN A 118 3.37 -12.87 -8.55
N PRO A 119 2.25 -12.72 -7.82
CA PRO A 119 0.91 -12.83 -8.39
C PRO A 119 0.66 -11.89 -9.59
N GLY A 120 1.27 -10.70 -9.59
CA GLY A 120 1.24 -9.80 -10.75
C GLY A 120 -0.08 -9.06 -10.95
N VAL A 121 -0.81 -8.80 -9.87
CA VAL A 121 -2.10 -8.09 -9.88
C VAL A 121 -1.92 -6.61 -10.24
N LEU A 122 -0.89 -5.98 -9.67
CA LEU A 122 -0.48 -4.59 -9.85
C LEU A 122 0.79 -4.48 -10.70
N VAL A 123 1.64 -5.51 -10.71
CA VAL A 123 2.82 -5.58 -11.60
C VAL A 123 2.52 -6.43 -12.84
N ARG A 124 1.82 -5.81 -13.79
CA ARG A 124 1.18 -6.51 -14.93
C ARG A 124 2.08 -6.71 -16.16
N HIS A 125 3.23 -6.04 -16.20
CA HIS A 125 4.08 -5.99 -17.39
C HIS A 125 5.45 -6.65 -17.15
N ARG A 126 6.05 -7.12 -18.24
CA ARG A 126 7.46 -7.53 -18.27
C ARG A 126 8.37 -6.34 -18.60
N ALA A 127 9.66 -6.47 -18.29
CA ALA A 127 10.63 -5.42 -18.56
C ALA A 127 10.78 -5.09 -20.06
N ASP A 128 10.71 -6.10 -20.93
CA ASP A 128 10.80 -5.97 -22.40
C ASP A 128 9.64 -5.18 -23.03
N GLU A 129 8.53 -5.06 -22.32
CA GLU A 129 7.33 -4.40 -22.82
C GLU A 129 7.33 -2.88 -22.58
N VAL A 130 8.15 -2.41 -21.64
CA VAL A 130 8.17 -1.00 -21.21
C VAL A 130 8.46 -0.05 -22.37
N GLY A 131 9.42 -0.38 -23.24
CA GLY A 131 9.76 0.49 -24.36
C GLY A 131 8.59 0.71 -25.32
N ARG A 132 7.75 -0.31 -25.52
CA ARG A 132 6.54 -0.22 -26.33
C ARG A 132 5.47 0.63 -25.62
N LEU A 133 5.32 0.49 -24.31
CA LEU A 133 4.36 1.27 -23.51
C LEU A 133 4.72 2.76 -23.52
N LEU A 134 5.99 3.11 -23.32
CA LEU A 134 6.45 4.50 -23.28
C LEU A 134 6.34 5.23 -24.63
N ARG A 135 6.52 4.51 -25.76
CA ARG A 135 6.34 5.09 -27.11
C ARG A 135 4.87 5.25 -27.51
N GLY A 136 3.98 4.50 -26.86
CA GLY A 136 2.55 4.52 -27.12
C GLY A 136 1.79 5.45 -26.18
N ARG A 137 0.47 5.52 -26.36
CA ARG A 137 -0.43 6.09 -25.34
C ARG A 137 -0.63 5.06 -24.25
N ILE A 138 -0.11 5.32 -23.06
CA ILE A 138 -0.33 4.48 -21.87
C ILE A 138 -1.81 4.50 -21.53
N ARG A 139 -2.46 3.34 -21.62
CA ARG A 139 -3.85 3.15 -21.20
C ARG A 139 -3.83 2.76 -19.74
N THR A 140 -4.62 3.45 -18.93
CA THR A 140 -4.65 3.22 -17.48
C THR A 140 -6.06 2.90 -17.00
N GLU A 141 -6.15 1.97 -16.06
CA GLU A 141 -7.28 1.73 -15.20
C GLU A 141 -7.21 2.65 -13.97
N GLN A 142 -8.36 3.14 -13.49
CA GLN A 142 -8.44 3.98 -12.31
C GLN A 142 -8.80 3.13 -11.09
N LEU A 143 -7.84 2.94 -10.18
CA LEU A 143 -8.05 2.19 -8.94
C LEU A 143 -8.41 3.14 -7.80
N THR A 144 -9.44 2.77 -7.03
CA THR A 144 -9.90 3.56 -5.88
C THR A 144 -8.89 3.50 -4.74
N MET A 145 -8.67 4.65 -4.09
CA MET A 145 -7.84 4.77 -2.88
C MET A 145 -8.70 5.13 -1.67
N VAL A 146 -8.15 4.89 -0.47
CA VAL A 146 -8.75 5.27 0.82
C VAL A 146 -7.90 6.37 1.46
N THR A 147 -8.53 7.29 2.18
CA THR A 147 -7.85 8.38 2.91
C THR A 147 -8.31 8.44 4.35
N ALA A 148 -7.37 8.62 5.28
CA ALA A 148 -7.62 8.97 6.67
C ALA A 148 -7.20 10.42 6.89
N ARG A 149 -8.06 11.20 7.54
CA ARG A 149 -7.81 12.59 7.93
C ARG A 149 -8.04 12.75 9.42
N LEU A 150 -7.04 13.28 10.11
CA LEU A 150 -7.11 13.63 11.53
C LEU A 150 -7.76 15.00 11.68
N ASP A 151 -8.30 15.30 12.86
CA ASP A 151 -8.93 16.58 13.15
C ASP A 151 -7.95 17.75 13.38
N ASP A 152 -6.64 17.47 13.36
CA ASP A 152 -5.56 18.47 13.31
C ASP A 152 -5.11 18.81 11.87
N GLY A 153 -5.72 18.17 10.87
CA GLY A 153 -5.43 18.38 9.45
C GLY A 153 -4.40 17.42 8.85
N GLN A 154 -3.76 16.55 9.64
CA GLN A 154 -2.87 15.52 9.09
C GLN A 154 -3.67 14.50 8.28
N GLU A 155 -3.07 13.99 7.21
CA GLU A 155 -3.71 12.99 6.37
C GLU A 155 -2.73 11.97 5.80
N LEU A 156 -3.24 10.78 5.52
CA LEU A 156 -2.55 9.80 4.69
C LEU A 156 -3.54 9.06 3.80
N SER A 157 -3.04 8.45 2.72
CA SER A 157 -3.86 7.64 1.82
C SER A 157 -3.20 6.31 1.53
N GLY A 158 -4.01 5.32 1.20
CA GLY A 158 -3.59 3.97 0.83
C GLY A 158 -4.31 3.47 -0.42
N LEU A 159 -3.63 2.64 -1.20
CA LEU A 159 -4.23 1.94 -2.33
C LEU A 159 -5.05 0.74 -1.86
N ASN A 160 -4.56 -0.01 -0.89
CA ASN A 160 -5.18 -1.24 -0.43
C ASN A 160 -6.05 -0.98 0.79
N GLU A 161 -5.45 -0.51 1.89
CA GLU A 161 -6.16 -0.31 3.15
C GLU A 161 -5.49 0.70 4.08
N ILE A 162 -6.27 1.16 5.06
CA ILE A 162 -5.82 1.86 6.25
C ILE A 162 -6.09 0.99 7.48
N TYR A 163 -5.08 0.86 8.33
CA TYR A 163 -5.20 0.31 9.68
C TYR A 163 -5.28 1.46 10.69
N VAL A 164 -6.16 1.33 11.67
CA VAL A 164 -6.19 2.16 12.88
C VAL A 164 -6.21 1.25 14.10
N GLY A 165 -5.22 1.38 14.98
CA GLY A 165 -5.18 0.57 16.20
C GLY A 165 -3.91 0.76 16.98
N HIS A 166 -3.54 -0.22 17.81
CA HIS A 166 -2.35 -0.11 18.63
C HIS A 166 -1.12 -0.60 17.85
N ALA A 167 0.05 0.02 18.03
CA ALA A 167 1.28 -0.36 17.32
C ALA A 167 1.82 -1.75 17.74
N GLY A 168 1.65 -2.08 19.02
CA GLY A 168 1.89 -3.43 19.56
C GLY A 168 0.60 -4.22 19.78
N HIS A 169 0.67 -5.30 20.56
CA HIS A 169 -0.45 -6.23 20.77
C HIS A 169 -1.37 -5.85 21.95
N GLN A 170 -1.67 -4.55 22.11
CA GLN A 170 -2.61 -4.09 23.13
C GLN A 170 -3.97 -3.74 22.51
N SER A 171 -5.01 -3.73 23.34
CA SER A 171 -6.35 -3.34 22.88
C SER A 171 -6.41 -1.87 22.51
N ALA A 172 -6.87 -1.60 21.29
CA ALA A 172 -7.27 -0.27 20.84
C ALA A 172 -8.65 0.05 21.41
N ARG A 173 -8.74 1.13 22.20
CA ARG A 173 -9.98 1.63 22.78
C ARG A 173 -10.40 2.88 22.05
N TYR A 174 -11.64 2.92 21.55
CA TYR A 174 -12.14 4.04 20.76
C TYR A 174 -13.67 4.05 20.70
N VAL A 175 -14.24 5.18 20.31
CA VAL A 175 -15.64 5.28 19.90
C VAL A 175 -15.70 5.26 18.38
N LEU A 176 -16.37 4.25 17.83
CA LEU A 176 -16.67 4.15 16.40
C LEU A 176 -17.99 4.87 16.10
N THR A 177 -18.01 5.72 15.08
CA THR A 177 -19.22 6.35 14.54
C THR A 177 -19.38 5.97 13.08
N THR A 178 -20.43 5.19 12.77
CA THR A 178 -20.74 4.71 11.42
C THR A 178 -21.36 5.82 10.55
N ALA A 179 -21.43 5.60 9.24
CA ALA A 179 -21.92 6.58 8.28
C ALA A 179 -23.40 6.99 8.50
N ASP A 180 -24.21 6.10 9.09
CA ASP A 180 -25.60 6.33 9.50
C ASP A 180 -25.73 6.90 10.93
N GLY A 181 -24.61 7.21 11.58
CA GLY A 181 -24.56 7.91 12.87
C GLY A 181 -24.65 7.01 14.11
N HIS A 182 -24.64 5.68 13.97
CA HIS A 182 -24.54 4.80 15.13
C HIS A 182 -23.18 4.95 15.80
N ARG A 183 -23.19 4.99 17.14
CA ARG A 183 -22.00 5.16 17.97
C ARG A 183 -21.82 3.96 18.87
N GLU A 184 -20.64 3.37 18.87
CA GLU A 184 -20.29 2.22 19.70
C GLU A 184 -18.89 2.36 20.29
N ARG A 185 -18.77 2.22 21.61
CA ARG A 185 -17.47 2.06 22.28
C ARG A 185 -16.92 0.69 21.93
N GLN A 186 -15.68 0.66 21.48
CA GLN A 186 -14.98 -0.52 21.00
C GLN A 186 -13.69 -0.73 21.81
N SER A 187 -13.41 -1.99 22.10
CA SER A 187 -12.09 -2.48 22.53
C SER A 187 -11.75 -3.64 21.60
N SER A 188 -10.66 -3.54 20.84
CA SER A 188 -10.39 -4.46 19.73
C SER A 188 -8.91 -4.49 19.37
N SER A 189 -8.52 -5.34 18.41
CA SER A 189 -7.19 -5.34 17.80
C SER A 189 -7.02 -4.25 16.72
N GLY A 190 -8.01 -3.35 16.60
CA GLY A 190 -8.03 -2.23 15.67
C GLY A 190 -9.11 -2.35 14.60
N LEU A 191 -9.08 -1.40 13.68
CA LEU A 191 -9.99 -1.22 12.57
C LEU A 191 -9.19 -1.27 11.27
N ILE A 192 -9.72 -1.97 10.26
CA ILE A 192 -9.20 -1.93 8.89
C ILE A 192 -10.27 -1.38 7.98
N VAL A 193 -9.89 -0.46 7.11
CA VAL A 193 -10.75 0.08 6.05
C VAL A 193 -10.02 -0.09 4.72
N GLY A 194 -10.58 -0.90 3.83
CA GLY A 194 -9.96 -1.28 2.57
C GLY A 194 -10.75 -0.90 1.33
N THR A 195 -10.03 -0.74 0.23
CA THR A 195 -10.56 -0.53 -1.12
C THR A 195 -10.81 -1.87 -1.81
N GLY A 196 -11.32 -1.85 -3.05
CA GLY A 196 -11.41 -3.06 -3.85
C GLY A 196 -10.06 -3.64 -4.28
N THR A 197 -8.98 -2.86 -4.27
CA THR A 197 -7.62 -3.40 -4.44
C THR A 197 -7.20 -4.14 -3.18
N GLY A 198 -7.48 -3.58 -1.99
CA GLY A 198 -7.24 -4.26 -0.70
C GLY A 198 -8.13 -5.48 -0.46
N ALA A 199 -9.24 -5.59 -1.20
CA ALA A 199 -10.12 -6.75 -1.18
C ALA A 199 -9.52 -8.04 -1.78
N THR A 200 -8.29 -8.00 -2.30
CA THR A 200 -7.51 -9.20 -2.65
C THR A 200 -6.44 -9.56 -1.60
N GLY A 201 -6.28 -8.71 -0.58
CA GLY A 201 -5.27 -8.84 0.48
C GLY A 201 -5.88 -9.05 1.86
N TRP A 202 -5.55 -8.16 2.81
CA TRP A 202 -5.92 -8.30 4.22
C TRP A 202 -7.45 -8.35 4.42
N CYS A 203 -8.18 -7.47 3.72
CA CYS A 203 -9.65 -7.45 3.77
C CYS A 203 -10.27 -8.77 3.29
N ALA A 204 -9.71 -9.38 2.24
CA ALA A 204 -10.13 -10.67 1.73
C ALA A 204 -10.01 -11.77 2.80
N SER A 205 -8.89 -11.77 3.53
CA SER A 205 -8.64 -12.74 4.59
C SER A 205 -9.60 -12.59 5.76
N ILE A 206 -9.91 -11.35 6.16
CA ILE A 206 -10.86 -11.08 7.25
C ILE A 206 -12.27 -11.49 6.84
N ALA A 207 -12.71 -11.07 5.65
CA ALA A 207 -14.04 -11.39 5.14
C ALA A 207 -14.26 -12.91 5.04
N ARG A 208 -13.26 -13.67 4.56
CA ARG A 208 -13.35 -15.14 4.48
C ARG A 208 -13.58 -15.80 5.85
N GLY A 209 -13.00 -15.24 6.91
CA GLY A 209 -13.12 -15.76 8.26
C GLY A 209 -14.41 -15.35 9.00
N ARG A 210 -15.23 -14.46 8.43
CA ARG A 210 -16.41 -13.90 9.09
C ARG A 210 -17.70 -14.33 8.40
N ALA A 211 -18.58 -14.98 9.15
CA ALA A 211 -19.92 -15.31 8.68
C ALA A 211 -20.70 -14.02 8.38
N GLY A 212 -21.29 -13.95 7.18
CA GLY A 212 -22.09 -12.78 6.78
C GLY A 212 -21.29 -11.54 6.42
N ALA A 213 -19.98 -11.65 6.17
CA ALA A 213 -19.17 -10.52 5.72
C ALA A 213 -19.79 -9.85 4.46
N PRO A 214 -19.71 -8.52 4.33
CA PRO A 214 -20.24 -7.82 3.18
C PRO A 214 -19.52 -8.24 1.89
N GLY A 215 -20.22 -8.12 0.76
CA GLY A 215 -19.61 -8.27 -0.55
C GLY A 215 -18.51 -7.24 -0.74
N LEU A 216 -17.28 -7.70 -0.98
CA LEU A 216 -16.12 -6.81 -1.12
C LEU A 216 -16.20 -6.02 -2.44
N PRO A 217 -15.79 -4.73 -2.45
CA PRO A 217 -15.78 -3.91 -3.66
C PRO A 217 -14.77 -4.44 -4.70
N ALA A 218 -15.02 -4.18 -5.98
CA ALA A 218 -14.04 -4.36 -7.03
C ALA A 218 -13.01 -3.20 -7.05
N PRO A 219 -11.79 -3.38 -7.61
CA PRO A 219 -10.71 -2.37 -7.54
C PRO A 219 -11.09 -0.98 -8.05
N GLY A 220 -11.94 -0.91 -9.08
CA GLY A 220 -12.43 0.35 -9.66
C GLY A 220 -13.67 0.93 -8.99
N ASP A 221 -14.31 0.23 -8.05
CA ASP A 221 -15.52 0.69 -7.39
C ASP A 221 -15.21 1.86 -6.45
N ARG A 222 -16.04 2.90 -6.47
CA ARG A 222 -15.94 4.05 -5.56
C ARG A 222 -16.58 3.71 -4.20
N ALA A 223 -16.08 2.65 -3.57
CA ALA A 223 -16.56 2.14 -2.30
C ALA A 223 -15.42 1.52 -1.46
N LEU A 224 -15.64 1.42 -0.16
CA LEU A 224 -14.74 0.78 0.79
C LEU A 224 -15.48 -0.30 1.57
N CYS A 225 -14.75 -1.29 2.06
CA CYS A 225 -15.18 -2.20 3.11
C CYS A 225 -14.43 -1.87 4.41
N TRP A 226 -15.03 -2.09 5.56
CA TRP A 226 -14.36 -1.93 6.84
C TRP A 226 -14.64 -3.09 7.79
N PHE A 227 -13.69 -3.36 8.68
CA PHE A 227 -13.71 -4.46 9.63
C PHE A 227 -13.04 -4.06 10.94
N VAL A 228 -13.77 -4.12 12.05
CA VAL A 228 -13.20 -4.17 13.39
C VAL A 228 -12.63 -5.57 13.63
N ARG A 229 -11.36 -5.63 14.03
CA ARG A 229 -10.63 -6.87 14.29
C ARG A 229 -10.77 -7.31 15.74
N GLU A 230 -11.21 -8.55 15.96
CA GLU A 230 -11.23 -9.17 17.31
C GLU A 230 -11.94 -8.27 18.35
N ALA A 231 -13.11 -7.75 18.00
CA ALA A 231 -13.91 -6.90 18.88
C ALA A 231 -14.26 -7.64 20.19
N TRP A 232 -13.98 -7.01 21.33
CA TRP A 232 -14.16 -7.60 22.65
C TRP A 232 -15.49 -7.16 23.28
N PRO A 233 -16.43 -8.09 23.55
CA PRO A 233 -17.67 -7.78 24.24
C PRO A 233 -17.42 -7.59 25.75
N SER A 234 -17.84 -6.45 26.29
CA SER A 234 -17.75 -6.18 27.73
C SER A 234 -18.94 -5.34 28.19
N PRO A 235 -19.12 -5.12 29.52
CA PRO A 235 -20.14 -4.19 30.01
C PRO A 235 -20.03 -2.75 29.45
N ALA A 236 -18.84 -2.36 28.97
CA ALA A 236 -18.57 -1.01 28.48
C ALA A 236 -18.32 -0.93 26.95
N THR A 237 -18.23 -2.07 26.25
CA THR A 237 -17.87 -2.12 24.82
C THR A 237 -18.78 -3.06 24.05
N GLY A 238 -19.13 -2.66 22.83
CA GLY A 238 -20.03 -3.40 21.96
C GLY A 238 -19.33 -4.17 20.86
N VAL A 239 -20.10 -5.01 20.17
CA VAL A 239 -19.67 -5.81 19.01
C VAL A 239 -20.75 -5.81 17.92
N ARG A 240 -21.63 -4.80 17.90
CA ARG A 240 -22.74 -4.71 16.94
C ARG A 240 -22.30 -4.10 15.61
N HIS A 241 -21.37 -3.16 15.65
CA HIS A 241 -20.85 -2.47 14.47
C HIS A 241 -19.40 -2.89 14.23
N VAL A 242 -19.23 -4.06 13.63
CA VAL A 242 -17.91 -4.68 13.43
C VAL A 242 -17.48 -4.81 11.97
N ASP A 243 -18.38 -4.59 11.02
CA ASP A 243 -18.07 -4.47 9.60
C ASP A 243 -19.15 -3.71 8.85
N GLY A 244 -18.82 -3.33 7.62
CA GLY A 244 -19.77 -2.75 6.68
C GLY A 244 -19.11 -2.24 5.41
N LEU A 245 -19.92 -1.54 4.62
CA LEU A 245 -19.49 -0.87 3.40
C LEU A 245 -19.63 0.65 3.56
N LEU A 246 -18.79 1.39 2.84
CA LEU A 246 -18.88 2.84 2.69
C LEU A 246 -18.93 3.16 1.20
N ALA A 247 -20.01 3.78 0.74
CA ALA A 247 -20.09 4.36 -0.58
C ALA A 247 -19.32 5.69 -0.64
N ALA A 248 -19.09 6.19 -1.86
CA ALA A 248 -18.56 7.54 -2.05
C ALA A 248 -19.39 8.60 -1.28
N GLY A 249 -18.70 9.53 -0.62
CA GLY A 249 -19.31 10.57 0.22
C GLY A 249 -19.61 10.12 1.67
N GLN A 250 -19.66 8.81 1.93
CA GLN A 250 -19.73 8.28 3.30
C GLN A 250 -18.35 8.23 3.94
N GLY A 251 -18.32 8.20 5.26
CA GLY A 251 -17.09 8.05 6.02
C GLY A 251 -17.34 7.41 7.38
N LEU A 252 -16.30 6.77 7.89
CA LEU A 252 -16.25 6.17 9.21
C LEU A 252 -15.42 7.06 10.11
N GLU A 253 -15.93 7.43 11.27
CA GLU A 253 -15.19 8.24 12.24
C GLU A 253 -14.81 7.39 13.46
N LEU A 254 -13.58 7.57 13.92
CA LEU A 254 -13.06 6.94 15.12
C LEU A 254 -12.52 8.04 16.04
N THR A 255 -12.98 8.06 17.29
CA THR A 255 -12.43 8.92 18.35
C THR A 255 -11.62 8.06 19.32
N SER A 256 -10.33 8.36 19.50
CA SER A 256 -9.46 7.57 20.36
C SER A 256 -9.84 7.69 21.84
N GLU A 257 -9.87 6.57 22.55
CA GLU A 257 -9.91 6.51 24.02
C GLU A 257 -8.64 5.83 24.58
N SER A 258 -7.61 5.69 23.74
CA SER A 258 -6.27 5.21 24.09
C SER A 258 -5.28 6.38 24.08
N GLU A 259 -4.23 6.28 24.90
CA GLU A 259 -3.15 7.29 24.94
C GLU A 259 -2.44 7.44 23.58
N ARG A 260 -2.27 6.31 22.87
CA ARG A 260 -1.61 6.26 21.57
C ARG A 260 -2.21 5.16 20.71
N LEU A 261 -2.80 5.53 19.59
CA LEU A 261 -3.09 4.65 18.46
C LEU A 261 -2.25 5.11 17.25
N VAL A 262 -2.02 4.19 16.31
CA VAL A 262 -1.35 4.46 15.04
C VAL A 262 -2.36 4.30 13.90
N VAL A 263 -2.20 5.15 12.89
CA VAL A 263 -2.91 5.10 11.61
C VAL A 263 -1.87 4.92 10.52
N PHE A 264 -1.93 3.84 9.74
CA PHE A 264 -1.03 3.68 8.59
C PHE A 264 -1.75 3.04 7.40
N ALA A 265 -1.19 3.26 6.22
CA ALA A 265 -1.69 2.69 4.96
C ALA A 265 -0.73 1.65 4.38
N ASP A 266 -1.27 0.64 3.72
CA ASP A 266 -0.53 -0.33 2.89
C ASP A 266 0.69 -0.98 3.57
N GLY A 267 0.59 -1.22 4.88
CA GLY A 267 1.67 -1.82 5.69
C GLY A 267 2.88 -0.91 5.94
N LEU A 268 2.80 0.39 5.67
CA LEU A 268 3.86 1.37 5.92
C LEU A 268 3.77 1.98 7.32
N GLU A 269 3.99 1.18 8.37
CA GLU A 269 3.99 1.66 9.77
C GLU A 269 5.00 2.79 10.06
N PRO A 270 6.22 2.84 9.49
CA PRO A 270 7.15 3.95 9.74
C PRO A 270 6.66 5.32 9.26
N ASP A 271 5.59 5.35 8.46
CA ASP A 271 4.95 6.56 7.91
C ASP A 271 3.49 6.68 8.41
N ALA A 272 3.32 6.29 9.68
CA ALA A 272 2.06 6.35 10.40
C ALA A 272 1.78 7.74 10.97
N LEU A 273 0.50 8.07 11.10
CA LEU A 273 0.03 9.15 11.96
C LEU A 273 -0.25 8.59 13.35
N GLU A 274 -0.12 9.43 14.38
CA GLU A 274 -0.45 9.07 15.75
C GLU A 274 -1.77 9.73 16.16
N LEU A 275 -2.61 8.96 16.86
CA LEU A 275 -3.85 9.42 17.47
C LEU A 275 -3.69 9.40 18.99
N SER A 276 -3.75 10.58 19.61
CA SER A 276 -3.80 10.71 21.06
C SER A 276 -5.22 10.58 21.61
N TRP A 277 -5.36 10.46 22.93
CA TRP A 277 -6.67 10.41 23.58
C TRP A 277 -7.57 11.58 23.16
N GLY A 278 -8.82 11.30 22.80
CA GLY A 278 -9.81 12.29 22.35
C GLY A 278 -9.68 12.75 20.91
N GLN A 279 -8.56 12.44 20.23
CA GLN A 279 -8.35 12.82 18.83
C GLN A 279 -9.22 11.98 17.89
N ARG A 280 -9.66 12.60 16.78
CA ARG A 280 -10.52 11.95 15.79
C ARG A 280 -9.78 11.68 14.49
N VAL A 281 -10.13 10.55 13.87
CA VAL A 281 -9.81 10.24 12.48
C VAL A 281 -11.09 9.97 11.71
N ARG A 282 -11.22 10.58 10.53
CA ARG A 282 -12.25 10.26 9.55
C ARG A 282 -11.62 9.50 8.39
N ILE A 283 -12.20 8.35 8.05
CA ILE A 283 -11.75 7.49 6.95
C ILE A 283 -12.83 7.45 5.88
N ALA A 284 -12.47 7.71 4.63
CA ALA A 284 -13.39 7.76 3.50
C ALA A 284 -12.70 7.42 2.17
N VAL A 285 -13.50 7.24 1.12
CA VAL A 285 -12.99 7.11 -0.26
C VAL A 285 -12.16 8.35 -0.59
N SER A 286 -10.95 8.14 -1.11
CA SER A 286 -10.09 9.24 -1.53
C SER A 286 -10.63 9.93 -2.79
N ASP A 287 -10.38 11.23 -2.91
CA ASP A 287 -10.55 11.93 -4.18
C ASP A 287 -9.47 11.55 -5.19
N ARG A 288 -8.29 11.13 -4.69
CA ARG A 288 -7.20 10.60 -5.50
C ARG A 288 -7.47 9.16 -5.92
N ARG A 289 -6.96 8.82 -7.10
CA ARG A 289 -7.00 7.47 -7.66
C ARG A 289 -5.64 7.12 -8.23
N LEU A 290 -5.31 5.84 -8.21
CA LEU A 290 -4.13 5.35 -8.91
C LEU A 290 -4.47 5.10 -10.38
N SER A 291 -3.69 5.67 -11.28
CA SER A 291 -3.76 5.42 -12.73
C SER A 291 -2.81 4.27 -13.09
N LEU A 292 -3.28 3.02 -13.06
CA LEU A 292 -2.45 1.84 -13.30
C LEU A 292 -2.53 1.36 -14.75
N ALA A 293 -1.38 1.17 -15.40
CA ALA A 293 -1.25 0.62 -16.75
C ALA A 293 -1.15 -0.90 -16.75
#